data_AF-A0A5C6PTV1-F1
#
_entry.id   AF-A0A5C6PTV1-F1
#
_cell.length_a   1.000
_cell.length_b   1.000
_cell.length_c   1.000
_cell.angle_alpha   90.00
_cell.angle_beta   90.00
_cell.angle_gamma   90.00
#
_symmetry.space_group_name_H-M   'P 1'
#
loop_
_entity.id
_entity.type
_entity.pdbx_description
1 polymer ?
#
loop_
_entity_poly.entity_id
_entity_poly.type
_entity_poly.pdbx_seq_one_letter_code
_entity_poly.pdbx_strand_id
1 'polypeptide(L)' 'MFPVLDIDQNDIVDTNGAGDAFVGGFLSALVQDQVLEECIRAGHYAANIIIRRVGCTFPEKPDFH' A
#
# COMPACT_ATOMS: atom_id res chain seq x y z
N MET A 1 -3.97 17.24 1.44
CA MET A 1 -2.73 16.55 1.89
C MET A 1 -3.14 15.14 2.24
N PHE A 2 -2.42 14.12 1.78
CA PHE A 2 -2.77 12.71 2.02
C PHE A 2 -1.78 12.13 3.04
N PRO A 3 -2.14 12.07 4.34
CA PRO A 3 -1.25 11.50 5.34
C PRO A 3 -1.06 10.00 5.10
N VAL A 4 0.16 9.53 5.35
CA VAL A 4 0.50 8.11 5.30
C VAL A 4 0.02 7.45 6.60
N LEU A 5 -0.37 6.17 6.51
CA LEU A 5 -0.77 5.38 7.69
C LEU A 5 0.41 5.26 8.66
N ASP A 6 0.17 5.61 9.92
CA ASP A 6 1.15 5.45 10.99
C ASP A 6 1.55 3.98 11.14
N ILE A 7 2.83 3.76 11.38
CA ILE A 7 3.43 2.45 11.57
C ILE A 7 4.55 2.57 12.61
N ASP A 8 4.64 1.59 13.51
CA ASP A 8 5.80 1.46 14.39
C ASP A 8 7.02 1.16 13.51
N GLN A 9 8.10 1.94 13.67
CA GLN A 9 9.32 1.74 12.89
C GLN A 9 9.92 0.34 13.08
N ASN A 10 9.65 -0.32 14.21
CA ASN A 10 10.08 -1.69 14.46
C ASN A 10 9.34 -2.74 13.61
N ASP A 11 8.16 -2.40 13.07
CA ASP A 11 7.39 -3.27 12.17
C ASP A 11 7.87 -3.17 10.71
N ILE A 12 8.75 -2.21 10.40
CA ILE A 12 9.35 -2.06 9.06
C ILE A 12 10.50 -3.06 8.93
N VAL A 13 10.33 -4.02 8.02
CA VAL A 13 11.28 -5.11 7.78
C VAL A 13 12.14 -4.84 6.55
N ASP A 14 11.52 -4.34 5.47
CA ASP A 14 12.17 -4.06 4.19
C ASP A 14 11.45 -2.90 3.51
N THR A 15 12.16 -1.92 2.96
CA THR A 15 11.52 -0.79 2.25
C THR A 15 11.52 -0.97 0.73
N ASN A 16 12.17 -2.02 0.24
CA ASN A 16 12.21 -2.34 -1.17
C ASN A 16 10.80 -2.66 -1.70
N GLY A 17 10.46 -2.12 -2.87
CA GLY A 17 9.15 -2.32 -3.48
C GLY A 17 8.00 -1.50 -2.86
N ALA A 18 8.25 -0.64 -1.86
CA ALA A 18 7.23 0.26 -1.30
C ALA A 18 6.55 1.14 -2.35
N GLY A 19 7.34 1.70 -3.27
CA GLY A 19 6.83 2.53 -4.37
C GLY A 19 6.02 1.71 -5.39
N ASP A 20 6.50 0.51 -5.74
CA ASP A 20 5.82 -0.38 -6.67
C ASP A 20 4.48 -0.85 -6.10
N ALA A 21 4.46 -1.20 -4.81
CA ALA A 21 3.24 -1.56 -4.09
C ALA A 21 2.26 -0.38 -4.03
N PHE A 22 2.75 0.84 -3.77
CA PHE A 22 1.90 2.04 -3.80
C PHE A 22 1.25 2.24 -5.17
N VAL A 23 2.02 2.16 -6.25
CA VAL A 23 1.52 2.31 -7.61
C VAL A 23 0.52 1.19 -7.94
N GLY A 24 0.81 -0.05 -7.55
CA GLY A 24 -0.10 -1.18 -7.73
C GLY A 24 -1.44 -0.97 -7.02
N GLY A 25 -1.41 -0.56 -5.74
CA GLY A 25 -2.61 -0.20 -4.97
C GLY A 25 -3.39 0.93 -5.63
N PHE A 26 -2.71 2.02 -6.02
CA PHE A 26 -3.33 3.15 -6.71
C PHE A 26 -4.02 2.74 -8.01
N LEU A 27 -3.32 1.98 -8.87
CA LEU A 27 -3.86 1.52 -10.14
C LEU A 27 -5.05 0.58 -9.94
N SER A 28 -5.04 -0.25 -8.89
CA SER A 28 -6.15 -1.18 -8.59
C SER A 28 -7.47 -0.47 -8.30
N ALA A 29 -7.42 0.71 -7.65
CA ALA A 29 -8.58 1.56 -7.43
C ALA A 29 -8.91 2.39 -8.67
N LEU A 30 -7.89 2.87 -9.40
CA LEU A 30 -8.09 3.67 -10.61
C LEU A 30 -8.86 2.90 -11.69
N VAL A 31 -8.56 1.62 -11.91
CA VAL A 31 -9.27 0.78 -12.91
C VAL A 31 -10.72 0.49 -12.52
N GLN A 32 -11.13 0.83 -11.30
CA GLN A 32 -12.50 0.74 -10.80
C GLN A 32 -13.18 2.13 -10.78
N ASP A 33 -12.62 3.11 -11.51
CA ASP A 33 -13.09 4.50 -11.60
C ASP A 33 -13.24 5.19 -10.24
N GLN A 34 -12.45 4.77 -9.25
CA GLN A 34 -12.45 5.39 -7.92
C GLN A 34 -11.89 6.81 -7.97
N VAL A 35 -12.32 7.63 -7.00
CA VAL A 35 -11.80 8.99 -6.86
C VAL A 35 -10.34 8.97 -6.42
N LEU A 36 -9.62 10.06 -6.73
CA LEU A 36 -8.19 10.19 -6.43
C LEU A 36 -7.83 9.85 -4.98
N GLU A 37 -8.66 10.25 -4.03
CA GLU A 37 -8.48 9.99 -2.60
C GLU A 37 -8.45 8.49 -2.29
N GLU A 38 -9.37 7.71 -2.87
CA GLU A 38 -9.43 6.26 -2.71
C GLU A 38 -8.25 5.57 -3.39
N CYS A 39 -7.80 6.07 -4.55
CA CYS A 39 -6.60 5.56 -5.20
C CYS A 39 -5.35 5.76 -4.32
N ILE A 40 -5.22 6.92 -3.70
CA ILE A 40 -4.09 7.19 -2.80
C ILE A 40 -4.19 6.33 -1.52
N ARG A 41 -5.39 6.15 -0.98
CA ARG A 41 -5.64 5.27 0.17
C ARG A 41 -5.25 3.82 -0.12
N ALA A 42 -5.61 3.30 -1.29
CA ALA A 42 -5.23 1.96 -1.73
C ALA A 42 -3.72 1.81 -1.91
N GLY A 43 -3.06 2.83 -2.46
CA GLY A 43 -1.60 2.88 -2.56
C GLY A 43 -0.93 2.87 -1.18
N HIS A 44 -1.37 3.71 -0.25
CA HIS A 44 -0.84 3.74 1.12
C HIS A 44 -1.03 2.40 1.84
N TYR A 45 -2.19 1.76 1.68
CA TYR A 45 -2.43 0.42 2.21
C TYR A 45 -1.44 -0.60 1.67
N ALA A 46 -1.30 -0.69 0.34
CA ALA A 46 -0.42 -1.66 -0.29
C ALA A 46 1.04 -1.46 0.12
N ALA A 47 1.51 -0.21 0.18
CA ALA A 47 2.84 0.12 0.65
C ALA A 47 3.03 -0.20 2.15
N ASN A 48 2.02 0.05 2.98
CA ASN A 48 2.09 -0.27 4.41
C ASN A 48 2.19 -1.79 4.67
N ILE A 49 1.55 -2.62 3.83
CA ILE A 49 1.68 -4.08 3.90
C ILE A 49 3.05 -4.54 3.41
N ILE A 50 3.55 -4.00 2.30
CA ILE A 50 4.80 -4.47 1.70
C ILE A 50 6.00 -4.22 2.61
N ILE A 51 6.03 -3.07 3.30
CA ILE A 51 7.19 -2.72 4.12
C ILE A 51 7.35 -3.57 5.38
N ARG A 52 6.30 -4.32 5.75
CA ARG A 52 6.28 -5.23 6.91
C ARG A 52 6.75 -6.65 6.58
N ARG A 53 7.22 -6.88 5.35
CA ARG A 53 7.55 -8.21 4.83
C ARG A 53 8.86 -8.15 4.05
N VAL A 54 9.54 -9.29 3.94
CA VAL A 54 10.77 -9.37 3.15
C VAL A 54 10.41 -9.41 1.66
N GLY A 55 10.96 -8.48 0.88
CA GLY A 55 10.70 -8.36 -0.54
C GLY A 55 9.24 -8.06 -0.89
N CYS A 56 8.89 -8.18 -2.17
CA CYS A 56 7.55 -7.84 -2.67
C CYS A 56 6.56 -9.01 -2.48
N THR A 57 6.16 -9.28 -1.24
CA THR A 57 5.21 -10.35 -0.90
C THR A 57 3.93 -9.81 -0.28
N PHE A 58 2.79 -10.46 -0.56
CA PHE A 58 1.47 -10.07 -0.04
C PHE A 58 0.79 -11.25 0.66
N PRO A 59 -0.14 -11.00 1.60
CA PRO A 59 -1.05 -12.03 2.08
C PRO A 59 -1.94 -12.56 0.93
N GLU A 60 -2.53 -13.74 1.12
CA GLU A 60 -3.37 -14.40 0.09
C GLU A 60 -4.54 -13.51 -0.37
N LYS A 61 -5.08 -12.69 0.53
CA LYS A 61 -6.15 -11.73 0.23
C LYS A 61 -5.85 -10.38 0.87
N PRO A 62 -6.20 -9.26 0.20
CA PRO A 62 -6.15 -7.94 0.79
C PRO A 62 -7.27 -7.78 1.82
N ASP A 63 -6.96 -7.07 2.90
CA ASP A 63 -7.89 -6.57 3.91
C ASP A 63 -8.00 -5.05 3.75
N PHE A 64 -8.63 -4.65 2.64
CA PHE A 64 -8.81 -3.26 2.24
C PHE A 64 -10.30 -3.01 1.99
N HIS A 65 -10.86 -2.06 2.74
CA HIS A 65 -12.28 -1.68 2.73
C HIS A 65 -12.38 -0.17 2.66
#